data_AF-A0A7M3P948-F1
#
_entry.id   AF-A0A7M3P948-F1
#
_cell.length_a   1.000
_cell.length_b   1.000
_cell.length_c   1.000
_cell.angle_alpha   90.00
_cell.angle_beta   90.00
_cell.angle_gamma   90.00
#
_symmetry.space_group_name_H-M   'P 1'
#
loop_
_entity.id
_entity.type
_entity.pdbx_description
1 polymer ?
#
loop_
_entity_poly.entity_id
_entity_poly.type
_entity_poly.pdbx_seq_one_letter_code
_entity_poly.pdbx_strand_id
1 'polypeptide(L)'
;MLISGLALGAVLGFVMQRGRFCVTGFLRDIFTQRSWRGFVALLIVISVHAIGLAALTSAGVITPEYNELAPVAVIVGGVIFGLGIVLAGGCASGTWYRSGEGLIGSWIALVFYALSAAAMKTGFLGGLQNSLKDRTVGLTSIHASLGISIWPLVIALSAVTAYFAVRFLREEFSGPRPVTLAPRKSGLAHILAEKPWHVYATAAIVGVLGVIAWPLSAATGRNDGLGITTPSSNLANYVVTGDTERFDWGVLLVLGILVGSFIAAKASGEFRLRVPDATQGARSVVGGIFMGVGAAWAGGCTVGNGMVQTSLFSYQGWLALASIAAGVAIAAKLWLKPSAPSLSDVPSTPSTTNDTAVSATAPVASAATSPVSLPGSEGAGAAGTEASPLAGAFAVAPVALLDRSVVKQEDGKLKPLGDGRYELDTVGAVCPFPLIEAKDAINKIEIGEELVIPFDCTQATDAIPRWAAKDGHEVTNFEQTGEAGWTISVRRGR
;
A
#
# COMPACT_ATOMS: atom_id res chain seq x y z
N MET A 1 10.65 -16.16 24.07
CA MET A 1 11.42 -15.41 23.05
C MET A 1 10.64 -15.13 21.77
N LEU A 2 9.85 -16.08 21.23
CA LEU A 2 8.98 -15.86 20.05
C LEU A 2 8.07 -14.63 20.13
N ILE A 3 7.49 -14.33 21.31
CA ILE A 3 6.63 -13.15 21.54
C ILE A 3 7.35 -11.82 21.23
N SER A 4 8.69 -11.78 21.31
CA SER A 4 9.44 -10.58 20.91
C SER A 4 9.23 -10.23 19.43
N GLY A 5 8.96 -11.21 18.57
CA GLY A 5 8.58 -10.99 17.17
C GLY A 5 7.26 -10.25 17.08
N LEU A 6 6.24 -10.67 17.85
CA LEU A 6 4.95 -9.98 17.91
C LEU A 6 5.09 -8.55 18.43
N ALA A 7 5.85 -8.34 19.50
CA ALA A 7 6.07 -7.03 20.09
C ALA A 7 6.82 -6.08 19.13
N LEU A 8 7.93 -6.56 18.54
CA LEU A 8 8.70 -5.79 17.58
C LEU A 8 7.86 -5.50 16.32
N GLY A 9 7.08 -6.49 15.87
CA GLY A 9 6.16 -6.36 14.75
C GLY A 9 5.09 -5.31 15.02
N ALA A 10 4.53 -5.26 16.23
CA ALA A 10 3.56 -4.25 16.63
C ALA A 10 4.16 -2.84 16.62
N VAL A 11 5.37 -2.67 17.17
CA VAL A 11 6.06 -1.38 17.11
C VAL A 11 6.37 -0.99 15.66
N LEU A 12 6.86 -1.93 14.85
CA LEU A 12 7.15 -1.72 13.44
C LEU A 12 5.90 -1.32 12.66
N GLY A 13 4.79 -2.05 12.82
CA GLY A 13 3.51 -1.76 12.19
C GLY A 13 2.96 -0.39 12.58
N PHE A 14 3.08 -0.02 13.85
CA PHE A 14 2.70 1.31 14.33
C PHE A 14 3.51 2.41 13.64
N VAL A 15 4.84 2.28 13.63
CA VAL A 15 5.76 3.26 13.02
C VAL A 15 5.53 3.36 11.50
N MET A 16 5.35 2.24 10.81
CA MET A 16 5.12 2.21 9.36
C MET A 16 3.79 2.86 8.98
N GLN A 17 2.73 2.62 9.76
CA GLN A 17 1.42 3.25 9.55
C GLN A 17 1.51 4.76 9.75
N ARG A 18 2.08 5.22 10.87
CA ARG A 18 2.20 6.66 11.19
C ARG A 18 3.09 7.42 10.23
N GLY A 19 4.22 6.82 9.85
CA GLY A 19 5.14 7.41 8.88
C GLY A 19 4.80 7.16 7.42
N ARG A 20 3.66 6.50 7.14
CA ARG A 20 3.20 6.16 5.78
C ARG A 20 4.31 5.50 4.94
N PHE A 21 5.11 4.65 5.57
CA PHE A 21 6.37 4.13 5.00
C PHE A 21 6.09 3.08 3.93
N CYS A 22 5.97 3.52 2.68
CA CYS A 22 5.63 2.67 1.54
C CYS A 22 6.74 2.68 0.49
N VAL A 23 7.50 1.59 0.44
CA VAL A 23 8.59 1.42 -0.53
C VAL A 23 8.08 1.43 -1.98
N THR A 24 6.86 0.92 -2.23
CA THR A 24 6.23 1.02 -3.56
C THR A 24 6.06 2.48 -3.98
N GLY A 25 5.56 3.33 -3.08
CA GLY A 25 5.45 4.77 -3.34
C GLY A 25 6.81 5.38 -3.64
N PHE A 26 7.82 5.07 -2.82
CA PHE A 26 9.16 5.61 -2.99
C PHE A 26 9.80 5.28 -4.35
N LEU A 27 9.65 4.06 -4.84
CA LEU A 27 10.17 3.65 -6.14
C LEU A 27 9.33 4.20 -7.30
N ARG A 28 8.01 4.21 -7.15
CA ARG A 28 7.08 4.70 -8.17
C ARG A 28 7.22 6.20 -8.39
N ASP A 29 7.35 6.97 -7.31
CA ASP A 29 7.36 8.44 -7.34
C ASP A 29 8.63 8.99 -8.04
N ILE A 30 9.69 8.19 -8.19
CA ILE A 30 10.84 8.49 -9.05
C ILE A 30 10.39 8.65 -10.52
N PHE A 31 9.50 7.77 -10.98
CA PHE A 31 9.06 7.74 -12.37
C PHE A 31 7.83 8.59 -12.62
N THR A 32 6.88 8.64 -11.67
CA THR A 32 5.64 9.39 -11.83
C THR A 32 5.76 10.86 -11.42
N GLN A 33 6.45 11.14 -10.30
CA GLN A 33 6.58 12.50 -9.75
C GLN A 33 7.96 13.13 -9.94
N ARG A 34 8.92 12.37 -10.50
CA ARG A 34 10.35 12.77 -10.60
C ARG A 34 10.94 13.18 -9.25
N SER A 35 10.46 12.55 -8.16
CA SER A 35 10.88 12.86 -6.80
C SER A 35 11.73 11.73 -6.23
N TRP A 36 12.96 12.07 -5.80
CA TRP A 36 13.88 11.14 -5.15
C TRP A 36 13.76 11.14 -3.63
N ARG A 37 12.86 11.95 -3.07
CA ARG A 37 12.67 12.09 -1.61
C ARG A 37 12.38 10.75 -0.94
N GLY A 38 11.46 9.97 -1.50
CA GLY A 38 11.15 8.63 -0.97
C GLY A 38 12.32 7.67 -1.06
N PHE A 39 13.09 7.73 -2.15
CA PHE A 39 14.26 6.87 -2.34
C PHE A 39 15.36 7.15 -1.31
N VAL A 40 15.57 8.41 -0.93
CA VAL A 40 16.51 8.77 0.14
C VAL A 40 16.06 8.21 1.49
N ALA A 41 14.75 8.13 1.76
CA ALA A 41 14.25 7.45 2.96
C ALA A 41 14.62 5.95 2.95
N LEU A 42 14.53 5.29 1.80
CA LEU A 42 15.00 3.90 1.64
C LEU A 42 16.53 3.78 1.89
N LEU A 43 17.33 4.70 1.36
CA LEU A 43 18.78 4.74 1.60
C LEU A 43 19.14 4.97 3.08
N ILE A 44 18.36 5.77 3.81
CA ILE A 44 18.51 5.97 5.26
C ILE A 44 18.31 4.64 5.99
N VAL A 45 17.25 3.88 5.67
CA VAL A 45 17.04 2.54 6.27
C VAL A 45 18.24 1.63 5.97
N ILE A 46 18.69 1.60 4.71
CA ILE A 46 19.81 0.73 4.29
C ILE A 46 21.10 1.13 5.02
N SER A 47 21.37 2.42 5.19
CA SER A 47 22.57 2.91 5.88
C SER A 47 22.54 2.60 7.37
N VAL A 48 21.40 2.81 8.04
CA VAL A 48 21.23 2.45 9.45
C VAL A 48 21.38 0.94 9.66
N HIS A 49 20.80 0.12 8.79
CA HIS A 49 21.04 -1.33 8.81
C HIS A 49 22.52 -1.66 8.55
N ALA A 50 23.16 -1.03 7.56
CA ALA A 50 24.54 -1.35 7.19
C ALA A 50 25.49 -1.09 8.36
N ILE A 51 25.31 0.02 9.08
CA ILE A 51 26.05 0.35 10.30
C ILE A 51 25.75 -0.67 11.40
N GLY A 52 24.47 -0.93 11.69
CA GLY A 52 24.08 -1.82 12.78
C GLY A 52 24.47 -3.28 12.56
N LEU A 53 24.30 -3.80 11.35
CA LEU A 53 24.67 -5.18 11.01
C LEU A 53 26.17 -5.36 10.91
N ALA A 54 26.92 -4.39 10.38
CA ALA A 54 28.37 -4.43 10.42
C ALA A 54 28.89 -4.46 11.87
N ALA A 55 28.30 -3.63 12.75
CA ALA A 55 28.64 -3.62 14.17
C ALA A 55 28.32 -4.96 14.85
N LEU A 56 27.09 -5.48 14.70
CA LEU A 56 26.68 -6.75 15.30
C LEU A 56 27.48 -7.95 14.79
N THR A 57 27.82 -7.96 13.49
CA THR A 57 28.65 -9.01 12.88
C THR A 57 30.09 -8.92 13.40
N SER A 58 30.66 -7.71 13.50
CA SER A 58 32.01 -7.51 14.06
C SER A 58 32.10 -7.88 15.54
N ALA A 59 31.00 -7.77 16.28
CA ALA A 59 30.89 -8.18 17.67
C ALA A 59 30.61 -9.69 17.85
N GLY A 60 30.43 -10.45 16.75
CA GLY A 60 30.13 -11.89 16.79
C GLY A 60 28.73 -12.23 17.32
N VAL A 61 27.83 -11.24 17.41
CA VAL A 61 26.46 -11.44 17.92
C VAL A 61 25.58 -12.15 16.90
N ILE A 62 25.85 -11.94 15.61
CA ILE A 62 25.11 -12.51 14.49
C ILE A 62 26.07 -13.05 13.43
N THR A 63 25.60 -14.03 12.65
CA THR A 63 26.34 -14.60 11.52
C THR A 63 25.49 -14.53 10.26
N PRO A 64 25.44 -13.38 9.56
CA PRO A 64 24.55 -13.20 8.42
C PRO A 64 24.82 -14.22 7.31
N GLU A 65 23.75 -14.77 6.74
CA GLU A 65 23.84 -15.66 5.59
C GLU A 65 23.92 -14.86 4.28
N TYR A 66 24.88 -15.20 3.44
CA TYR A 66 25.07 -14.63 2.11
C TYR A 66 24.73 -15.68 1.06
N ASN A 67 23.59 -15.51 0.39
CA ASN A 67 23.19 -16.41 -0.68
C ASN A 67 24.03 -16.17 -1.94
N GLU A 68 24.36 -17.23 -2.66
CA GLU A 68 24.93 -17.12 -4.00
C GLU A 68 23.93 -16.45 -4.94
N LEU A 69 24.45 -15.59 -5.81
CA LEU A 69 23.65 -14.87 -6.76
C LEU A 69 23.09 -15.82 -7.82
N ALA A 70 21.78 -15.91 -7.96
CA ALA A 70 21.11 -16.53 -9.12
C ALA A 70 20.61 -15.43 -10.06
N PRO A 71 21.41 -14.95 -11.05
CA PRO A 71 21.13 -13.68 -11.73
C PRO A 71 19.78 -13.69 -12.46
N VAL A 72 19.47 -14.81 -13.14
CA VAL A 72 18.23 -14.95 -13.92
C VAL A 72 17.01 -14.93 -13.00
N ALA A 73 17.04 -15.71 -11.91
CA ALA A 73 15.96 -15.75 -10.93
C ALA A 73 15.75 -14.36 -10.28
N VAL A 74 16.84 -13.68 -9.95
CA VAL A 74 16.82 -12.37 -9.29
C VAL A 74 16.28 -11.28 -10.20
N ILE A 75 16.70 -11.25 -11.46
CA ILE A 75 16.25 -10.25 -12.44
C ILE A 75 14.78 -10.47 -12.78
N VAL A 76 14.42 -11.69 -13.20
CA VAL A 76 13.04 -12.02 -13.60
C VAL A 76 12.09 -11.88 -12.42
N GLY A 77 12.47 -12.45 -11.27
CA GLY A 77 11.69 -12.36 -10.03
C GLY A 77 11.54 -10.91 -9.55
N GLY A 78 12.61 -10.12 -9.60
CA GLY A 78 12.60 -8.70 -9.23
C GLY A 78 11.66 -7.88 -10.10
N VAL A 79 11.71 -8.05 -11.43
CA VAL A 79 10.80 -7.35 -12.36
C VAL A 79 9.35 -7.74 -12.10
N ILE A 80 9.04 -9.03 -11.98
CA ILE A 80 7.67 -9.51 -11.71
C ILE A 80 7.17 -8.99 -10.35
N PHE A 81 8.02 -9.00 -9.32
CA PHE A 81 7.69 -8.41 -8.03
C PHE A 81 7.39 -6.91 -8.16
N GLY A 82 8.21 -6.17 -8.91
CA GLY A 82 8.02 -4.74 -9.19
C GLY A 82 6.71 -4.44 -9.91
N LEU A 83 6.30 -5.28 -10.86
CA LEU A 83 4.98 -5.19 -11.50
C LEU A 83 3.86 -5.45 -10.49
N GLY A 84 4.01 -6.50 -9.68
CA GLY A 84 3.02 -6.93 -8.70
C GLY A 84 2.72 -5.88 -7.63
N ILE A 85 3.74 -5.21 -7.09
CA ILE A 85 3.54 -4.20 -6.05
C ILE A 85 2.79 -2.96 -6.54
N VAL A 86 2.83 -2.64 -7.84
CA VAL A 86 2.03 -1.54 -8.41
C VAL A 86 0.57 -1.96 -8.55
N LEU A 87 0.30 -3.18 -9.05
CA LEU A 87 -1.07 -3.71 -9.17
C LEU A 87 -1.76 -3.90 -7.81
N ALA A 88 -1.03 -4.45 -6.85
CA ALA A 88 -1.51 -4.62 -5.48
C ALA A 88 -1.68 -3.28 -4.73
N GLY A 89 -1.07 -2.21 -5.24
CA GLY A 89 -1.05 -0.89 -4.59
C GLY A 89 -0.19 -0.85 -3.32
N GLY A 90 0.63 -1.85 -3.03
CA GLY A 90 1.43 -1.94 -1.81
C GLY A 90 2.61 -2.91 -1.95
N CYS A 91 3.70 -2.66 -1.21
CA CYS A 91 4.81 -3.61 -1.08
C CYS A 91 4.47 -4.66 -0.02
N ALA A 92 5.28 -5.72 0.13
CA ALA A 92 4.98 -6.80 1.08
C ALA A 92 4.61 -6.31 2.50
N SER A 93 5.46 -5.48 3.12
CA SER A 93 5.15 -4.87 4.42
C SER A 93 4.03 -3.84 4.36
N GLY A 94 3.91 -3.13 3.22
CA GLY A 94 2.82 -2.22 2.91
C GLY A 94 1.46 -2.88 2.97
N THR A 95 1.33 -4.04 2.35
CA THR A 95 0.11 -4.83 2.32
C THR A 95 -0.28 -5.30 3.73
N TRP A 96 0.68 -5.68 4.57
CA TRP A 96 0.43 -6.04 5.97
C TRP A 96 -0.10 -4.85 6.80
N TYR A 97 0.59 -3.70 6.79
CA TYR A 97 0.15 -2.59 7.63
C TYR A 97 -1.15 -1.93 7.10
N ARG A 98 -1.34 -1.85 5.78
CA ARG A 98 -2.58 -1.32 5.17
C ARG A 98 -3.76 -2.26 5.36
N SER A 99 -3.51 -3.55 5.56
CA SER A 99 -4.54 -4.48 6.01
C SER A 99 -5.05 -4.09 7.40
N GLY A 100 -4.16 -3.61 8.29
CA GLY A 100 -4.54 -3.07 9.60
C GLY A 100 -5.30 -1.74 9.55
N GLU A 101 -5.12 -0.95 8.48
CA GLU A 101 -5.90 0.28 8.24
C GLU A 101 -7.34 0.00 7.73
N GLY A 102 -7.67 -1.25 7.40
CA GLY A 102 -8.99 -1.65 6.91
C GLY A 102 -9.16 -1.69 5.39
N LEU A 103 -8.06 -1.72 4.61
CA LEU A 103 -8.15 -1.80 3.16
C LEU A 103 -8.35 -3.25 2.69
N ILE A 104 -9.56 -3.58 2.24
CA ILE A 104 -9.92 -4.94 1.80
C ILE A 104 -9.11 -5.36 0.56
N GLY A 105 -8.78 -4.41 -0.32
CA GLY A 105 -7.87 -4.69 -1.44
C GLY A 105 -6.47 -5.17 -1.00
N SER A 106 -6.00 -4.74 0.17
CA SER A 106 -4.74 -5.24 0.75
C SER A 106 -4.92 -6.64 1.33
N TRP A 107 -6.09 -6.98 1.88
CA TRP A 107 -6.37 -8.33 2.39
C TRP A 107 -6.34 -9.35 1.25
N ILE A 108 -6.99 -9.03 0.12
CA ILE A 108 -6.97 -9.85 -1.09
C ILE A 108 -5.52 -10.06 -1.55
N ALA A 109 -4.78 -8.97 -1.74
CA ALA A 109 -3.38 -9.06 -2.17
C ALA A 109 -2.51 -9.86 -1.19
N LEU A 110 -2.74 -9.72 0.12
CA LEU A 110 -2.00 -10.43 1.16
C LEU A 110 -2.20 -11.95 1.08
N VAL A 111 -3.46 -12.39 0.94
CA VAL A 111 -3.80 -13.82 0.82
C VAL A 111 -3.13 -14.43 -0.40
N PHE A 112 -3.28 -13.81 -1.57
CA PHE A 112 -2.69 -14.31 -2.80
C PHE A 112 -1.15 -14.23 -2.79
N TYR A 113 -0.58 -13.22 -2.14
CA TYR A 113 0.86 -13.12 -1.91
C TYR A 113 1.40 -14.25 -1.04
N ALA A 114 0.77 -14.51 0.11
CA ALA A 114 1.19 -15.55 1.03
C ALA A 114 1.04 -16.95 0.40
N LEU A 115 -0.08 -17.21 -0.26
CA LEU A 115 -0.36 -18.49 -0.93
C LEU A 115 0.57 -18.76 -2.10
N SER A 116 0.79 -17.78 -2.99
CA SER A 116 1.71 -17.97 -4.12
C SER A 116 3.17 -18.08 -3.67
N ALA A 117 3.59 -17.34 -2.63
CA ALA A 117 4.90 -17.51 -2.02
C ALA A 117 5.07 -18.91 -1.39
N ALA A 118 4.04 -19.42 -0.70
CA ALA A 118 4.03 -20.78 -0.17
C ALA A 118 4.09 -21.83 -1.30
N ALA A 119 3.27 -21.69 -2.35
CA ALA A 119 3.25 -22.59 -3.49
C ALA A 119 4.62 -22.70 -4.17
N MET A 120 5.35 -21.59 -4.29
CA MET A 120 6.69 -21.55 -4.88
C MET A 120 7.79 -22.08 -3.96
N LYS A 121 7.72 -21.80 -2.65
CA LYS A 121 8.80 -22.14 -1.71
C LYS A 121 8.69 -23.55 -1.14
N THR A 122 7.48 -24.00 -0.85
CA THR A 122 7.21 -25.27 -0.15
C THR A 122 6.17 -26.14 -0.84
N GLY A 123 5.40 -25.58 -1.78
CA GLY A 123 4.33 -26.29 -2.48
C GLY A 123 4.75 -26.88 -3.82
N PHE A 124 3.73 -27.18 -4.64
CA PHE A 124 3.89 -27.90 -5.90
C PHE A 124 4.72 -27.15 -6.96
N LEU A 125 4.88 -25.82 -6.83
CA LEU A 125 5.71 -25.02 -7.74
C LEU A 125 7.19 -24.99 -7.32
N GLY A 126 7.59 -25.75 -6.29
CA GLY A 126 8.99 -25.86 -5.86
C GLY A 126 9.94 -26.30 -6.98
N GLY A 127 9.51 -27.17 -7.89
CA GLY A 127 10.32 -27.57 -9.05
C GLY A 127 10.65 -26.39 -9.98
N LEU A 128 9.69 -25.49 -10.19
CA LEU A 128 9.87 -24.27 -10.98
C LEU A 128 10.77 -23.26 -10.25
N GLN A 129 10.66 -23.19 -8.92
CA GLN A 129 11.53 -22.38 -8.09
C GLN A 129 13.00 -22.82 -8.21
N ASN A 130 13.27 -24.12 -8.02
CA ASN A 130 14.62 -24.67 -8.03
C ASN A 130 15.28 -24.55 -9.41
N SER A 131 14.52 -24.81 -10.49
CA SER A 131 15.02 -24.71 -11.87
C SER A 131 15.66 -23.36 -12.23
N LEU A 132 15.18 -22.26 -11.62
CA LEU A 132 15.76 -20.93 -11.80
C LEU A 132 16.81 -20.59 -10.73
N LYS A 133 16.61 -21.03 -9.48
CA LYS A 133 17.50 -20.70 -8.36
C LYS A 133 18.82 -21.47 -8.36
N ASP A 134 18.85 -22.68 -8.91
CA ASP A 134 20.05 -23.52 -8.95
C ASP A 134 21.10 -23.00 -9.94
N ARG A 135 20.73 -22.04 -10.80
CA ARG A 135 21.63 -21.36 -11.73
C ARG A 135 22.36 -20.21 -11.04
N THR A 136 23.21 -20.55 -10.07
CA THR A 136 24.00 -19.58 -9.33
C THR A 136 25.30 -19.23 -10.07
N VAL A 137 25.78 -18.02 -9.80
CA VAL A 137 27.16 -17.62 -9.99
C VAL A 137 27.72 -17.47 -8.58
N GLY A 138 28.90 -18.02 -8.27
CA GLY A 138 29.50 -18.06 -6.92
C GLY A 138 29.86 -16.70 -6.30
N LEU A 139 29.17 -15.62 -6.69
CA LEU A 139 29.23 -14.29 -6.13
C LEU A 139 28.21 -14.16 -5.00
N THR A 140 28.68 -13.80 -3.82
CA THR A 140 27.84 -13.63 -2.63
C THR A 140 27.72 -12.14 -2.27
N SER A 141 28.83 -11.52 -1.86
CA SER A 141 28.89 -10.11 -1.48
C SER A 141 30.05 -9.34 -2.12
N ILE A 142 29.86 -8.04 -2.27
CA ILE A 142 30.84 -7.13 -2.87
C ILE A 142 32.13 -7.12 -2.05
N HIS A 143 32.03 -7.03 -0.73
CA HIS A 143 33.19 -7.00 0.16
C HIS A 143 33.96 -8.33 0.17
N ALA A 144 33.26 -9.48 0.12
CA ALA A 144 33.91 -10.79 0.03
C ALA A 144 34.67 -10.95 -1.30
N SER A 145 34.07 -10.54 -2.41
CA SER A 145 34.73 -10.61 -3.72
C SER A 145 35.96 -9.69 -3.86
N LEU A 146 35.96 -8.56 -3.15
CA LEU A 146 37.07 -7.60 -3.15
C LEU A 146 38.13 -7.90 -2.08
N GLY A 147 37.85 -8.83 -1.15
CA GLY A 147 38.73 -9.12 -0.01
C GLY A 147 38.89 -7.93 0.95
N ILE A 148 37.95 -7.00 0.98
CA ILE A 148 37.99 -5.81 1.84
C ILE A 148 37.05 -5.94 3.04
N SER A 149 37.33 -5.17 4.10
CA SER A 149 36.38 -4.99 5.19
C SER A 149 35.08 -4.36 4.69
N ILE A 150 33.96 -4.65 5.36
CA ILE A 150 32.65 -4.06 5.05
C ILE A 150 32.59 -2.56 5.40
N TRP A 151 33.38 -2.10 6.38
CA TRP A 151 33.31 -0.74 6.92
C TRP A 151 33.54 0.39 5.92
N PRO A 152 34.54 0.34 5.01
CA PRO A 152 34.68 1.34 3.95
C PRO A 152 33.41 1.50 3.09
N LEU A 153 32.73 0.40 2.75
CA LEU A 153 31.48 0.45 1.98
C LEU A 153 30.35 1.07 2.81
N VAL A 154 30.24 0.70 4.09
CA VAL A 154 29.26 1.27 5.03
C VAL A 154 29.45 2.78 5.17
N ILE A 155 30.69 3.25 5.35
CA ILE A 155 31.02 4.67 5.49
C ILE A 155 30.68 5.41 4.19
N ALA A 156 31.08 4.87 3.03
CA ALA A 156 30.78 5.48 1.73
C ALA A 156 29.27 5.61 1.50
N LEU A 157 28.50 4.54 1.72
CA LEU A 157 27.04 4.55 1.58
C LEU A 157 26.38 5.54 2.56
N SER A 158 26.84 5.57 3.81
CA SER A 158 26.30 6.46 4.84
C SER A 158 26.60 7.92 4.53
N ALA A 159 27.79 8.24 4.01
CA ALA A 159 28.17 9.58 3.60
C ALA A 159 27.32 10.08 2.42
N VAL A 160 27.12 9.23 1.39
CA VAL A 160 26.25 9.53 0.25
C VAL A 160 24.81 9.76 0.71
N THR A 161 24.30 8.91 1.60
CA THR A 161 22.95 9.02 2.16
C THR A 161 22.79 10.30 2.97
N ALA A 162 23.77 10.65 3.81
CA ALA A 162 23.77 11.88 4.60
C ALA A 162 23.79 13.13 3.70
N TYR A 163 24.60 13.13 2.63
CA TYR A 163 24.64 14.22 1.66
C TYR A 163 23.28 14.47 1.02
N PHE A 164 22.65 13.43 0.48
CA PHE A 164 21.32 13.56 -0.15
C PHE A 164 20.23 13.91 0.88
N ALA A 165 20.25 13.31 2.07
CA ALA A 165 19.30 13.62 3.13
C ALA A 165 19.38 15.10 3.55
N VAL A 166 20.59 15.62 3.79
CA VAL A 166 20.81 17.04 4.14
C VAL A 166 20.37 17.95 3.01
N ARG A 167 20.68 17.61 1.75
CA ARG A 167 20.25 18.40 0.59
C ARG A 167 18.72 18.49 0.51
N PHE A 168 18.01 17.37 0.57
CA PHE A 168 16.55 17.37 0.51
C PHE A 168 15.91 18.05 1.72
N LEU A 169 16.48 17.87 2.92
CA LEU A 169 15.99 18.58 4.10
C LEU A 169 16.14 20.10 3.95
N ARG A 170 17.28 20.57 3.43
CA ARG A 170 17.47 22.00 3.14
C ARG A 170 16.48 22.52 2.11
N GLU A 171 16.28 21.78 1.02
CA GLU A 171 15.27 22.11 0.00
C GLU A 171 13.85 22.17 0.61
N GLU A 172 13.49 21.23 1.50
CA GLU A 172 12.19 21.19 2.18
C GLU A 172 12.02 22.31 3.21
N PHE A 173 13.06 22.64 3.98
CA PHE A 173 13.01 23.74 4.97
C PHE A 173 13.04 25.14 4.33
N SER A 174 13.66 25.28 3.16
CA SER A 174 13.67 26.53 2.38
C SER A 174 12.41 26.70 1.51
N GLY A 175 11.66 25.63 1.28
CA GLY A 175 10.43 25.64 0.48
C GLY A 175 9.19 26.10 1.24
N PRO A 176 8.08 26.36 0.52
CA PRO A 176 6.79 26.67 1.14
C PRO A 176 6.28 25.50 1.98
N ARG A 177 5.86 25.80 3.21
CA ARG A 177 5.37 24.77 4.14
C ARG A 177 3.98 24.30 3.70
N PRO A 178 3.75 22.98 3.57
CA PRO A 178 2.42 22.47 3.25
C PRO A 178 1.45 22.77 4.39
N VAL A 179 0.18 23.00 4.04
CA VAL A 179 -0.89 23.10 5.03
C VAL A 179 -1.08 21.76 5.72
N THR A 180 -1.17 21.81 7.05
CA THR A 180 -1.42 20.64 7.91
C THR A 180 -2.78 20.76 8.57
N LEU A 181 -3.41 19.62 8.85
CA LEU A 181 -4.66 19.58 9.62
C LEU A 181 -4.49 20.25 10.99
N ALA A 182 -5.57 20.92 11.45
CA ALA A 182 -5.60 21.49 12.78
C ALA A 182 -5.47 20.39 13.86
N PRO A 183 -4.66 20.59 14.91
CA PRO A 183 -4.50 19.63 15.99
C PRO A 183 -5.82 19.46 16.76
N ARG A 184 -6.25 18.22 17.01
CA ARG A 184 -7.48 17.89 17.77
C ARG A 184 -7.18 17.31 19.16
N LYS A 185 -5.97 16.76 19.37
CA LYS A 185 -5.48 16.20 20.64
C LYS A 185 -4.32 17.04 21.17
N SER A 186 -4.03 16.88 22.46
CA SER A 186 -2.89 17.49 23.14
C SER A 186 -1.90 16.43 23.67
N GLY A 187 -0.67 16.85 23.96
CA GLY A 187 0.35 16.00 24.58
C GLY A 187 0.87 14.83 23.72
N LEU A 188 1.14 13.68 24.35
CA LEU A 188 1.71 12.51 23.67
C LEU A 188 0.77 11.92 22.61
N ALA A 189 -0.54 12.01 22.86
CA ALA A 189 -1.57 11.58 21.93
C ALA A 189 -1.54 12.40 20.63
N HIS A 190 -1.23 13.69 20.70
CA HIS A 190 -1.04 14.52 19.52
C HIS A 190 0.18 14.06 18.69
N ILE A 191 1.32 13.83 19.35
CA ILE A 191 2.57 13.44 18.68
C ILE A 191 2.46 12.05 18.04
N LEU A 192 1.83 11.10 18.75
CA LEU A 192 1.72 9.73 18.30
C LEU A 192 0.58 9.53 17.29
N ALA A 193 -0.57 10.20 17.48
CA ALA A 193 -1.78 9.90 16.72
C ALA A 193 -2.17 10.96 15.67
N GLU A 194 -1.72 12.21 15.78
CA GLU A 194 -2.15 13.28 14.87
C GLU A 194 -1.02 13.85 14.03
N LYS A 195 0.12 14.16 14.67
CA LYS A 195 1.26 14.77 13.99
C LYS A 195 1.75 13.83 12.87
N PRO A 196 1.88 14.31 11.63
CA PRO A 196 2.48 13.54 10.55
C PRO A 196 3.97 13.34 10.86
N TRP A 197 4.41 12.08 10.88
CA TRP A 197 5.82 11.77 11.12
C TRP A 197 6.62 12.04 9.85
N HIS A 198 7.79 12.66 10.02
CA HIS A 198 8.67 12.89 8.88
C HIS A 198 9.18 11.56 8.31
N VAL A 199 9.21 11.43 6.99
CA VAL A 199 9.56 10.17 6.32
C VAL A 199 10.98 9.71 6.66
N TYR A 200 11.95 10.63 6.78
CA TYR A 200 13.33 10.31 7.18
C TYR A 200 13.46 9.90 8.65
N ALA A 201 12.67 10.48 9.56
CA ALA A 201 12.66 10.07 10.95
C ALA A 201 12.08 8.65 11.08
N THR A 202 10.98 8.39 10.36
CA THR A 202 10.39 7.05 10.26
C THR A 202 11.39 6.04 9.69
N ALA A 203 12.11 6.40 8.62
CA ALA A 203 13.16 5.57 8.03
C ALA A 203 14.25 5.22 9.05
N ALA A 204 14.75 6.19 9.81
CA ALA A 204 15.75 5.93 10.84
C ALA A 204 15.23 4.95 11.90
N ILE A 205 14.00 5.15 12.38
CA ILE A 205 13.36 4.26 13.38
C ILE A 205 13.17 2.84 12.81
N VAL A 206 12.64 2.72 11.58
CA VAL A 206 12.48 1.42 10.91
C VAL A 206 13.83 0.71 10.74
N GLY A 207 14.89 1.44 10.39
CA GLY A 207 16.25 0.91 10.32
C GLY A 207 16.76 0.40 11.67
N VAL A 208 16.57 1.17 12.74
CA VAL A 208 16.96 0.74 14.11
C VAL A 208 16.18 -0.50 14.54
N LEU A 209 14.86 -0.53 14.31
CA LEU A 209 14.02 -1.69 14.61
C LEU A 209 14.48 -2.93 13.84
N GLY A 210 14.94 -2.77 12.60
CA GLY A 210 15.46 -3.89 11.84
C GLY A 210 16.85 -4.35 12.26
N VAL A 211 17.69 -3.48 12.81
CA VAL A 211 18.92 -3.90 13.50
C VAL A 211 18.59 -4.71 14.76
N ILE A 212 17.61 -4.25 15.56
CA ILE A 212 17.15 -4.96 16.78
C ILE A 212 16.49 -6.31 16.43
N ALA A 213 15.83 -6.42 15.27
CA ALA A 213 15.21 -7.66 14.82
C ALA A 213 16.18 -8.84 14.73
N TRP A 214 17.43 -8.58 14.33
CA TRP A 214 18.43 -9.63 14.13
C TRP A 214 18.77 -10.43 15.40
N PRO A 215 19.26 -9.83 16.49
CA PRO A 215 19.55 -10.58 17.71
C PRO A 215 18.30 -11.22 18.33
N LEU A 216 17.14 -10.57 18.24
CA LEU A 216 15.88 -11.14 18.74
C LEU A 216 15.44 -12.37 17.95
N SER A 217 15.59 -12.35 16.62
CA SER A 217 15.29 -13.49 15.76
C SER A 217 16.34 -14.60 15.94
N ALA A 218 17.63 -14.25 15.97
CA ALA A 218 18.72 -15.20 16.14
C ALA A 218 18.60 -15.98 17.46
N ALA A 219 18.16 -15.31 18.54
CA ALA A 219 17.88 -15.95 19.84
C ALA A 219 16.74 -16.99 19.80
N THR A 220 15.98 -17.08 18.70
CA THR A 220 14.95 -18.10 18.48
C THR A 220 15.36 -19.19 17.49
N GLY A 221 16.63 -19.20 17.05
CA GLY A 221 17.15 -20.14 16.06
C GLY A 221 17.00 -19.68 14.60
N ARG A 222 16.34 -18.55 14.35
CA ARG A 222 16.23 -17.93 13.02
C ARG A 222 17.28 -16.82 12.86
N ASN A 223 18.42 -17.14 12.28
CA ASN A 223 19.53 -16.21 12.08
C ASN A 223 19.36 -15.28 10.86
N ASP A 224 18.25 -14.54 10.85
CA ASP A 224 17.88 -13.63 9.78
C ASP A 224 17.15 -12.41 10.36
N GLY A 225 17.20 -11.29 9.65
CA GLY A 225 16.64 -10.01 10.08
C GLY A 225 15.15 -9.86 9.78
N LEU A 226 14.75 -8.63 9.45
CA LEU A 226 13.40 -8.34 8.97
C LEU A 226 13.10 -9.08 7.67
N GLY A 227 12.09 -9.95 7.71
CA GLY A 227 11.58 -10.66 6.55
C GLY A 227 10.05 -10.65 6.57
N ILE A 228 9.44 -10.53 5.40
CA ILE A 228 7.97 -10.56 5.25
C ILE A 228 7.52 -11.77 4.43
N THR A 229 8.21 -12.08 3.34
CA THR A 229 7.81 -13.15 2.41
C THR A 229 7.81 -14.52 3.06
N THR A 230 8.94 -14.94 3.65
CA THR A 230 9.04 -16.26 4.28
C THR A 230 8.07 -16.41 5.45
N PRO A 231 7.95 -15.43 6.37
CA PRO A 231 6.91 -15.48 7.38
C PRO A 231 5.48 -15.55 6.85
N SER A 232 5.16 -14.80 5.80
CA SER A 232 3.81 -14.83 5.21
C SER A 232 3.51 -16.20 4.60
N SER A 233 4.48 -16.81 3.90
CA SER A 233 4.34 -18.18 3.39
C SER A 233 4.27 -19.22 4.50
N ASN A 234 5.03 -19.03 5.58
CA ASN A 234 5.04 -19.94 6.73
C ASN A 234 3.69 -19.89 7.47
N LEU A 235 3.12 -18.70 7.65
CA LEU A 235 1.77 -18.54 8.20
C LEU A 235 0.72 -19.23 7.32
N ALA A 236 0.79 -19.06 5.99
CA ALA A 236 -0.13 -19.74 5.07
C ALA A 236 0.01 -21.27 5.16
N ASN A 237 1.23 -21.81 5.19
CA ASN A 237 1.46 -23.24 5.37
C ASN A 237 0.92 -23.74 6.71
N TYR A 238 1.19 -23.04 7.81
CA TYR A 238 0.68 -23.40 9.14
C TYR A 238 -0.85 -23.47 9.15
N VAL A 239 -1.53 -22.48 8.60
CA VAL A 239 -3.00 -22.45 8.53
C VAL A 239 -3.57 -23.62 7.72
N VAL A 240 -2.89 -24.02 6.64
CA VAL A 240 -3.35 -25.11 5.76
C VAL A 240 -3.01 -26.50 6.29
N THR A 241 -1.81 -26.67 6.86
CA THR A 241 -1.25 -28.00 7.20
C THR A 241 -1.27 -28.30 8.69
N GLY A 242 -1.40 -27.30 9.55
CA GLY A 242 -1.25 -27.43 11.00
C GLY A 242 0.20 -27.59 11.47
N ASP A 243 1.20 -27.46 10.57
CA ASP A 243 2.61 -27.64 10.89
C ASP A 243 3.15 -26.52 11.80
N THR A 244 3.26 -26.81 13.09
CA THR A 244 3.72 -25.86 14.12
C THR A 244 5.18 -25.46 13.95
N GLU A 245 6.01 -26.23 13.24
CA GLU A 245 7.42 -25.87 13.00
C GLU A 245 7.54 -24.62 12.11
N ARG A 246 6.54 -24.37 11.27
CA ARG A 246 6.46 -23.16 10.44
C ARG A 246 6.02 -21.94 11.22
N PHE A 247 5.45 -22.10 12.42
CA PHE A 247 5.00 -20.98 13.24
C PHE A 247 6.17 -20.37 14.04
N ASP A 248 7.03 -19.63 13.34
CA ASP A 248 8.28 -19.07 13.85
C ASP A 248 8.18 -17.61 14.34
N TRP A 249 9.31 -17.05 14.78
CA TRP A 249 9.43 -15.65 15.22
C TRP A 249 9.01 -14.64 14.14
N GLY A 250 9.30 -14.94 12.88
CA GLY A 250 8.95 -14.11 11.75
C GLY A 250 7.44 -14.11 11.50
N VAL A 251 6.74 -15.23 11.69
CA VAL A 251 5.28 -15.29 11.61
C VAL A 251 4.64 -14.34 12.63
N LEU A 252 5.15 -14.36 13.87
CA LEU A 252 4.70 -13.43 14.89
C LEU A 252 5.06 -11.97 14.56
N LEU A 253 6.20 -11.71 13.90
CA LEU A 253 6.55 -10.38 13.40
C LEU A 253 5.49 -9.84 12.43
N VAL A 254 5.09 -10.61 11.42
CA VAL A 254 4.09 -10.13 10.43
C VAL A 254 2.70 -9.96 11.03
N LEU A 255 2.29 -10.85 11.95
CA LEU A 255 1.06 -10.69 12.73
C LEU A 255 1.13 -9.44 13.62
N GLY A 256 2.30 -9.17 14.21
CA GLY A 256 2.56 -7.97 14.98
C GLY A 256 2.36 -6.71 14.14
N ILE A 257 2.88 -6.68 12.90
CA ILE A 257 2.70 -5.55 11.98
C ILE A 257 1.22 -5.24 11.78
N LEU A 258 0.38 -6.27 11.60
CA LEU A 258 -1.07 -6.12 11.47
C LEU A 258 -1.69 -5.49 12.73
N VAL A 259 -1.36 -6.02 13.91
CA VAL A 259 -1.91 -5.53 15.19
C VAL A 259 -1.46 -4.09 15.47
N GLY A 260 -0.17 -3.79 15.29
CA GLY A 260 0.40 -2.47 15.54
C GLY A 260 -0.16 -1.39 14.62
N SER A 261 -0.32 -1.72 13.34
CA SER A 261 -0.93 -0.80 12.36
C SER A 261 -2.42 -0.58 12.61
N PHE A 262 -3.16 -1.60 13.03
CA PHE A 262 -4.56 -1.45 13.46
C PHE A 262 -4.69 -0.52 14.67
N ILE A 263 -3.85 -0.70 15.69
CA ILE A 263 -3.82 0.19 16.87
C ILE A 263 -3.51 1.63 16.44
N ALA A 264 -2.51 1.83 15.58
CA ALA A 264 -2.14 3.15 15.08
C ALA A 264 -3.28 3.81 14.30
N ALA A 265 -3.90 3.09 13.36
CA ALA A 265 -5.00 3.59 12.53
C ALA A 265 -6.24 3.95 13.36
N LYS A 266 -6.57 3.15 14.38
CA LYS A 266 -7.69 3.46 15.29
C LYS A 266 -7.36 4.65 16.18
N ALA A 267 -6.13 4.73 16.68
CA ALA A 267 -5.69 5.87 17.49
C ALA A 267 -5.71 7.18 16.71
N SER A 268 -5.40 7.16 15.40
CA SER A 268 -5.42 8.33 14.52
C SER A 268 -6.77 8.64 13.88
N GLY A 269 -7.80 7.79 14.06
CA GLY A 269 -9.08 7.95 13.35
C GLY A 269 -8.99 7.71 11.84
N GLU A 270 -7.97 6.97 11.41
CA GLU A 270 -7.68 6.62 10.00
C GLU A 270 -8.14 5.18 9.65
N PHE A 271 -8.69 4.44 10.61
CA PHE A 271 -9.25 3.12 10.38
C PHE A 271 -10.63 3.25 9.73
N ARG A 272 -10.81 2.60 8.57
CA ARG A 272 -12.12 2.42 7.93
C ARG A 272 -12.06 1.24 6.98
N LEU A 273 -13.09 0.40 6.99
CA LEU A 273 -13.23 -0.66 6.01
C LEU A 273 -13.52 -0.06 4.64
N ARG A 274 -12.58 -0.22 3.72
CA ARG A 274 -12.66 0.27 2.33
C ARG A 274 -12.71 -0.92 1.39
N VAL A 275 -13.87 -1.11 0.76
CA VAL A 275 -14.09 -2.16 -0.25
C VAL A 275 -13.60 -1.62 -1.60
N PRO A 276 -12.66 -2.29 -2.29
CA PRO A 276 -12.27 -1.90 -3.63
C PRO A 276 -13.39 -2.18 -4.64
N ASP A 277 -13.40 -1.47 -5.76
CA ASP A 277 -14.21 -1.85 -6.91
C ASP A 277 -13.75 -3.20 -7.51
N ALA A 278 -14.54 -3.79 -8.41
CA ALA A 278 -14.24 -5.09 -9.00
C ALA A 278 -12.89 -5.08 -9.76
N THR A 279 -12.58 -3.97 -10.43
CA THR A 279 -11.33 -3.80 -11.18
C THR A 279 -10.13 -3.82 -10.25
N GLN A 280 -10.15 -3.04 -9.17
CA GLN A 280 -9.07 -3.00 -8.20
C GLN A 280 -8.98 -4.31 -7.40
N GLY A 281 -10.10 -4.98 -7.13
CA GLY A 281 -10.12 -6.32 -6.56
C GLY A 281 -9.34 -7.32 -7.42
N ALA A 282 -9.60 -7.36 -8.73
CA ALA A 282 -8.87 -8.21 -9.67
C ALA A 282 -7.37 -7.84 -9.74
N ARG A 283 -7.04 -6.55 -9.75
CA ARG A 283 -5.64 -6.08 -9.69
C ARG A 283 -4.93 -6.53 -8.42
N SER A 284 -5.62 -6.52 -7.27
CA SER A 284 -5.08 -7.03 -6.00
C SER A 284 -4.79 -8.53 -6.05
N VAL A 285 -5.63 -9.34 -6.69
CA VAL A 285 -5.38 -10.78 -6.89
C VAL A 285 -4.11 -11.00 -7.72
N VAL A 286 -4.07 -10.41 -8.92
CA VAL A 286 -2.93 -10.55 -9.84
C VAL A 286 -1.65 -9.99 -9.21
N GLY A 287 -1.74 -8.84 -8.57
CA GLY A 287 -0.64 -8.20 -7.86
C GLY A 287 -0.10 -9.07 -6.73
N GLY A 288 -0.97 -9.67 -5.92
CA GLY A 288 -0.59 -10.61 -4.88
C GLY A 288 0.16 -11.83 -5.42
N ILE A 289 -0.34 -12.46 -6.48
CA ILE A 289 0.33 -13.60 -7.14
C ILE A 289 1.72 -13.19 -7.65
N PHE A 290 1.83 -12.06 -8.35
CA PHE A 290 3.11 -11.56 -8.85
C PHE A 290 4.09 -11.22 -7.73
N MET A 291 3.60 -10.66 -6.62
CA MET A 291 4.42 -10.41 -5.44
C MET A 291 4.95 -11.72 -4.84
N GLY A 292 4.17 -12.80 -4.78
CA GLY A 292 4.62 -14.03 -4.13
C GLY A 292 5.59 -14.81 -5.00
N VAL A 293 5.27 -14.97 -6.29
CA VAL A 293 6.15 -15.60 -7.29
C VAL A 293 7.44 -14.80 -7.45
N GLY A 294 7.33 -13.48 -7.65
CA GLY A 294 8.48 -12.60 -7.81
C GLY A 294 9.39 -12.59 -6.59
N ALA A 295 8.83 -12.53 -5.37
CA ALA A 295 9.63 -12.57 -4.15
C ALA A 295 10.28 -13.94 -3.91
N ALA A 296 9.66 -15.04 -4.34
CA ALA A 296 10.25 -16.37 -4.22
C ALA A 296 11.50 -16.50 -5.11
N TRP A 297 11.39 -16.15 -6.39
CA TRP A 297 12.53 -16.19 -7.33
C TRP A 297 13.60 -15.15 -7.00
N ALA A 298 13.20 -13.93 -6.65
CA ALA A 298 14.15 -12.90 -6.27
C ALA A 298 14.95 -13.28 -5.01
N GLY A 299 14.42 -14.18 -4.18
CA GLY A 299 14.99 -14.55 -2.89
C GLY A 299 14.53 -13.66 -1.74
N GLY A 300 13.65 -12.69 -2.00
CA GLY A 300 13.11 -11.79 -0.99
C GLY A 300 12.22 -10.70 -1.59
N CYS A 301 11.45 -10.04 -0.74
CA CYS A 301 10.72 -8.82 -1.10
C CYS A 301 11.60 -7.58 -0.91
N THR A 302 11.02 -6.39 -1.09
CA THR A 302 11.67 -5.10 -0.82
C THR A 302 12.25 -4.96 0.59
N VAL A 303 11.72 -5.66 1.59
CA VAL A 303 12.25 -5.64 2.96
C VAL A 303 13.50 -6.52 3.06
N GLY A 304 13.35 -7.83 2.81
CA GLY A 304 14.45 -8.78 2.96
C GLY A 304 15.58 -8.53 1.96
N ASN A 305 15.27 -8.47 0.66
CA ASN A 305 16.30 -8.24 -0.35
C ASN A 305 16.64 -6.76 -0.53
N GLY A 306 15.62 -5.90 -0.56
CA GLY A 306 15.82 -4.49 -0.88
C GLY A 306 16.43 -3.66 0.25
N MET A 307 16.18 -4.02 1.53
CA MET A 307 16.71 -3.27 2.68
C MET A 307 17.77 -4.05 3.45
N VAL A 308 17.54 -5.33 3.77
CA VAL A 308 18.48 -6.11 4.58
C VAL A 308 19.68 -6.57 3.74
N GLN A 309 19.45 -7.26 2.63
CA GLN A 309 20.55 -7.80 1.80
C GLN A 309 21.38 -6.74 1.08
N THR A 310 20.82 -5.58 0.75
CA THR A 310 21.57 -4.41 0.25
C THR A 310 22.48 -3.82 1.31
N SER A 311 22.03 -3.77 2.57
CA SER A 311 22.83 -3.29 3.70
C SER A 311 24.01 -4.21 4.04
N LEU A 312 23.88 -5.50 3.71
CA LEU A 312 24.96 -6.50 3.76
C LEU A 312 25.88 -6.46 2.52
N PHE A 313 25.65 -5.54 1.58
CA PHE A 313 26.39 -5.42 0.32
C PHE A 313 26.41 -6.71 -0.50
N SER A 314 25.32 -7.49 -0.47
CA SER A 314 25.18 -8.69 -1.33
C SER A 314 24.91 -8.29 -2.78
N TYR A 315 25.44 -9.06 -3.74
CA TYR A 315 25.12 -8.84 -5.15
C TYR A 315 23.63 -9.07 -5.44
N GLN A 316 23.05 -10.07 -4.78
CA GLN A 316 21.62 -10.38 -4.89
C GLN A 316 20.74 -9.21 -4.46
N GLY A 317 21.03 -8.58 -3.32
CA GLY A 317 20.23 -7.47 -2.80
C GLY A 317 20.21 -6.27 -3.76
N TRP A 318 21.37 -5.86 -4.25
CA TRP A 318 21.49 -4.74 -5.19
C TRP A 318 20.84 -5.03 -6.54
N LEU A 319 21.05 -6.23 -7.09
CA LEU A 319 20.44 -6.64 -8.36
C LEU A 319 18.91 -6.75 -8.22
N ALA A 320 18.42 -7.31 -7.10
CA ALA A 320 17.00 -7.40 -6.81
C ALA A 320 16.37 -6.01 -6.70
N LEU A 321 16.99 -5.08 -5.96
CA LEU A 321 16.46 -3.72 -5.80
C LEU A 321 16.39 -2.99 -7.14
N ALA A 322 17.43 -3.09 -7.97
CA ALA A 322 17.44 -2.51 -9.32
C ALA A 322 16.36 -3.11 -10.23
N SER A 323 16.20 -4.44 -10.18
CA SER A 323 15.20 -5.16 -10.99
C SER A 323 13.76 -4.85 -10.54
N ILE A 324 13.54 -4.72 -9.24
CA ILE A 324 12.26 -4.27 -8.67
C ILE A 324 11.95 -2.84 -9.13
N ALA A 325 12.92 -1.93 -9.07
CA ALA A 325 12.74 -0.56 -9.55
C ALA A 325 12.41 -0.53 -11.06
N ALA A 326 13.07 -1.37 -11.87
CA ALA A 326 12.75 -1.52 -13.28
C ALA A 326 11.32 -2.05 -13.51
N GLY A 327 10.89 -3.06 -12.74
CA GLY A 327 9.51 -3.55 -12.79
C GLY A 327 8.49 -2.48 -12.43
N VAL A 328 8.76 -1.66 -11.39
CA VAL A 328 7.92 -0.51 -11.03
C VAL A 328 7.86 0.52 -12.15
N ALA A 329 8.99 0.81 -12.82
CA ALA A 329 9.04 1.74 -13.94
C ALA A 329 8.16 1.27 -15.12
N ILE A 330 8.25 -0.02 -15.45
CA ILE A 330 7.43 -0.64 -16.50
C ILE A 330 5.95 -0.56 -16.13
N ALA A 331 5.59 -0.97 -14.91
CA ALA A 331 4.22 -0.92 -14.43
C ALA A 331 3.66 0.50 -14.40
N ALA A 332 4.45 1.49 -13.97
CA ALA A 332 4.03 2.88 -13.96
C ALA A 332 3.71 3.38 -15.37
N LYS A 333 4.51 3.02 -16.38
CA LYS A 333 4.28 3.40 -17.77
C LYS A 333 3.07 2.69 -18.39
N LEU A 334 2.79 1.46 -17.97
CA LEU A 334 1.69 0.65 -18.50
C LEU A 334 0.33 0.95 -17.86
N TRP A 335 0.27 1.12 -16.53
CA TRP A 335 -0.99 1.13 -15.77
C TRP A 335 -1.31 2.45 -15.05
N LEU A 336 -0.34 3.36 -14.86
CA LEU A 336 -0.57 4.63 -14.15
C LEU A 336 -0.79 5.82 -15.09
N LYS A 337 -1.30 5.57 -16.30
CA LYS A 337 -1.74 6.65 -17.20
C LYS A 337 -3.01 7.28 -16.64
N PRO A 338 -3.14 8.62 -16.61
CA PRO A 338 -4.36 9.24 -16.14
C PRO A 338 -5.54 8.92 -17.05
N SER A 339 -6.67 8.53 -16.46
CA SER A 339 -7.96 8.63 -17.12
C SER A 339 -8.32 10.12 -17.14
N ALA A 340 -8.25 10.76 -18.29
CA ALA A 340 -8.49 12.20 -18.40
C ALA A 340 -9.96 12.51 -18.00
N PRO A 341 -10.23 13.29 -16.94
CA PRO A 341 -11.59 13.77 -16.68
C PRO A 341 -12.07 14.65 -17.84
N SER A 342 -13.20 14.30 -18.46
CA SER A 342 -13.85 15.08 -19.51
C SER A 342 -14.48 16.34 -18.90
N LEU A 343 -14.18 17.53 -19.44
CA LEU A 343 -14.96 18.76 -19.17
C LEU A 343 -16.17 18.90 -20.11
N SER A 344 -16.30 17.99 -21.08
CA SER A 344 -17.22 18.13 -22.21
C SER A 344 -18.69 17.92 -21.85
N ASP A 345 -18.99 17.48 -20.62
CA ASP A 345 -20.33 17.12 -20.16
C ASP A 345 -20.91 18.12 -19.13
N VAL A 346 -20.26 19.28 -18.96
CA VAL A 346 -20.76 20.37 -18.12
C VAL A 346 -21.77 21.21 -18.93
N PRO A 347 -23.05 21.31 -18.52
CA PRO A 347 -23.98 22.25 -19.14
C PRO A 347 -23.47 23.67 -18.87
N SER A 348 -22.92 24.33 -19.88
CA SER A 348 -22.59 25.74 -19.86
C SER A 348 -23.91 26.54 -19.86
N THR A 349 -24.37 26.95 -18.68
CA THR A 349 -25.45 27.92 -18.59
C THR A 349 -24.88 29.26 -18.16
N PRO A 350 -24.74 30.24 -19.08
CA PRO A 350 -24.61 31.64 -18.70
C PRO A 350 -26.02 32.20 -18.53
N SER A 351 -26.43 32.55 -17.31
CA SER A 351 -27.61 33.39 -17.12
C SER A 351 -27.42 34.34 -15.95
N THR A 352 -26.83 35.49 -16.26
CA THR A 352 -27.19 36.76 -15.66
C THR A 352 -28.65 37.08 -15.99
N THR A 353 -29.51 37.24 -14.98
CA THR A 353 -30.39 38.43 -14.77
C THR A 353 -31.39 38.19 -13.63
N ASN A 354 -31.57 39.24 -12.84
CA ASN A 354 -32.56 39.40 -11.77
C ASN A 354 -34.00 39.31 -12.31
N ASP A 355 -34.94 38.77 -11.53
CA ASP A 355 -35.94 39.60 -10.83
C ASP A 355 -36.99 38.76 -10.05
N THR A 356 -37.23 39.22 -8.82
CA THR A 356 -38.48 39.19 -8.02
C THR A 356 -39.21 37.88 -7.69
N ALA A 357 -39.09 37.51 -6.41
CA ALA A 357 -40.15 37.22 -5.43
C ALA A 357 -41.43 36.48 -5.89
N VAL A 358 -41.66 35.28 -5.32
CA VAL A 358 -42.90 34.91 -4.61
C VAL A 358 -42.59 33.89 -3.51
N SER A 359 -42.96 34.22 -2.27
CA SER A 359 -43.05 33.34 -1.10
C SER A 359 -44.04 32.19 -1.29
N ALA A 360 -43.75 31.01 -0.73
CA ALA A 360 -44.68 30.27 0.14
C ALA A 360 -44.06 28.97 0.68
N THR A 361 -43.83 28.97 2.00
CA THR A 361 -44.19 27.93 2.98
C THR A 361 -44.25 26.45 2.57
N ALA A 362 -43.47 25.63 3.29
CA ALA A 362 -43.62 24.18 3.47
C ALA A 362 -44.99 23.81 4.13
N PRO A 363 -45.43 22.53 4.21
CA PRO A 363 -44.77 21.58 5.12
C PRO A 363 -44.77 20.09 4.72
N VAL A 364 -43.98 19.37 5.52
CA VAL A 364 -43.89 17.94 5.80
C VAL A 364 -45.26 17.27 6.03
N ALA A 365 -45.46 16.04 5.54
CA ALA A 365 -46.30 15.04 6.21
C ALA A 365 -45.93 13.60 5.84
N SER A 366 -45.79 12.78 6.88
CA SER A 366 -45.51 11.35 6.89
C SER A 366 -46.82 10.55 7.05
N ALA A 367 -46.82 9.34 6.51
CA ALA A 367 -47.55 8.14 6.95
C ALA A 367 -49.09 8.18 7.09
N ALA A 368 -49.77 7.26 6.36
CA ALA A 368 -50.90 6.49 6.89
C ALA A 368 -51.13 5.21 6.08
N THR A 369 -51.57 4.20 6.81
CA THR A 369 -51.77 2.77 6.57
C THR A 369 -53.02 2.38 5.77
N SER A 370 -52.95 1.16 5.21
CA SER A 370 -53.90 0.19 4.58
C SER A 370 -55.34 0.12 5.17
N PRO A 371 -56.34 -0.72 4.70
CA PRO A 371 -56.24 -2.04 4.01
C PRO A 371 -57.39 -2.45 3.04
N VAL A 372 -57.56 -3.77 2.79
CA VAL A 372 -58.74 -4.54 2.26
C VAL A 372 -58.62 -4.98 0.78
N SER A 373 -58.86 -6.22 0.29
CA SER A 373 -59.05 -7.60 0.82
C SER A 373 -59.06 -8.64 -0.34
N LEU A 374 -58.90 -9.93 0.01
CA LEU A 374 -58.99 -11.14 -0.84
C LEU A 374 -60.43 -11.53 -1.24
N PRO A 375 -60.58 -12.55 -2.11
CA PRO A 375 -61.40 -13.71 -1.74
C PRO A 375 -60.73 -15.07 -2.02
N GLY A 376 -61.14 -16.10 -1.28
CA GLY A 376 -60.70 -17.49 -1.40
C GLY A 376 -61.84 -18.49 -1.60
N SER A 377 -61.48 -19.77 -1.70
CA SER A 377 -62.23 -21.03 -1.43
C SER A 377 -61.50 -22.14 -2.20
N GLU A 378 -61.42 -23.42 -1.83
CA GLU A 378 -61.75 -24.28 -0.69
C GLU A 378 -61.10 -25.65 -1.03
N GLY A 379 -60.88 -26.53 -0.05
CA GLY A 379 -60.72 -27.97 -0.32
C GLY A 379 -59.65 -28.71 0.48
N ALA A 380 -60.05 -29.31 1.60
CA ALA A 380 -59.28 -30.21 2.45
C ALA A 380 -59.22 -31.66 1.91
N GLY A 381 -58.22 -32.43 2.34
CA GLY A 381 -58.17 -33.89 2.15
C GLY A 381 -56.83 -34.51 2.54
N ALA A 382 -56.86 -35.59 3.33
CA ALA A 382 -55.79 -36.07 4.19
C ALA A 382 -54.89 -37.19 3.62
N ALA A 383 -53.80 -37.44 4.37
CA ALA A 383 -53.11 -38.71 4.63
C ALA A 383 -52.02 -39.23 3.66
N GLY A 384 -50.93 -39.73 4.25
CA GLY A 384 -50.09 -40.79 3.67
C GLY A 384 -48.58 -40.55 3.69
N THR A 385 -47.91 -41.11 4.69
CA THR A 385 -46.48 -41.39 4.76
C THR A 385 -45.97 -42.27 3.61
N GLU A 386 -44.78 -41.99 3.05
CA GLU A 386 -43.64 -42.93 3.01
C GLU A 386 -42.39 -42.34 2.34
N ALA A 387 -41.26 -42.96 2.66
CA ALA A 387 -39.90 -42.47 2.52
C ALA A 387 -39.30 -42.59 1.10
N SER A 388 -38.29 -41.73 0.87
CA SER A 388 -37.14 -41.75 -0.06
C SER A 388 -36.62 -43.13 -0.57
N PRO A 389 -35.66 -43.23 -1.54
CA PRO A 389 -34.79 -42.17 -2.09
C PRO A 389 -34.37 -42.33 -3.59
N LEU A 390 -33.42 -41.47 -3.98
CA LEU A 390 -32.26 -41.70 -4.88
C LEU A 390 -32.25 -41.09 -6.30
N ALA A 391 -31.19 -40.28 -6.46
CA ALA A 391 -30.33 -40.14 -7.63
C ALA A 391 -30.72 -39.10 -8.70
N GLY A 392 -30.09 -37.93 -8.56
CA GLY A 392 -29.11 -37.46 -9.53
C GLY A 392 -29.62 -36.71 -10.76
N ALA A 393 -29.57 -35.38 -10.69
CA ALA A 393 -29.06 -34.51 -11.77
C ALA A 393 -29.15 -33.04 -11.31
N PHE A 394 -28.00 -32.41 -11.04
CA PHE A 394 -27.93 -30.96 -11.03
C PHE A 394 -28.06 -30.48 -12.48
N ALA A 395 -29.28 -30.10 -12.87
CA ALA A 395 -29.54 -29.43 -14.14
C ALA A 395 -29.02 -27.99 -14.06
N VAL A 396 -28.05 -27.68 -14.92
CA VAL A 396 -27.59 -26.31 -15.18
C VAL A 396 -28.72 -25.58 -15.91
N ALA A 397 -29.39 -24.65 -15.24
CA ALA A 397 -30.36 -23.77 -15.86
C ALA A 397 -29.63 -22.75 -16.77
N PRO A 398 -30.11 -22.50 -18.00
CA PRO A 398 -29.50 -21.52 -18.89
C PRO A 398 -29.75 -20.11 -18.33
N VAL A 399 -28.67 -19.34 -18.19
CA VAL A 399 -28.76 -17.91 -17.88
C VAL A 399 -29.45 -17.22 -19.05
N ALA A 400 -30.71 -16.84 -18.83
CA ALA A 400 -31.43 -15.95 -19.71
C ALA A 400 -30.66 -14.64 -19.81
N LEU A 401 -30.30 -14.27 -21.04
CA LEU A 401 -29.76 -12.98 -21.41
C LEU A 401 -30.78 -11.90 -21.06
N LEU A 402 -30.63 -11.30 -19.88
CA LEU A 402 -31.28 -10.04 -19.57
C LEU A 402 -30.53 -8.92 -20.28
N ASP A 403 -31.32 -8.28 -21.13
CA ASP A 403 -31.06 -7.11 -21.96
C ASP A 403 -30.18 -6.09 -21.25
N ARG A 404 -29.05 -5.76 -21.88
CA ARG A 404 -27.99 -4.91 -21.32
C ARG A 404 -28.16 -3.45 -21.75
N SER A 405 -29.39 -2.96 -21.70
CA SER A 405 -29.71 -1.55 -21.96
C SER A 405 -29.95 -0.78 -20.67
N VAL A 406 -28.93 -0.71 -19.80
CA VAL A 406 -28.91 0.23 -18.66
C VAL A 406 -27.52 0.85 -18.57
N VAL A 407 -27.47 2.12 -19.03
CA VAL A 407 -26.53 3.20 -18.69
C VAL A 407 -25.04 2.92 -18.96
N LYS A 408 -24.60 3.40 -20.13
CA LYS A 408 -23.22 3.83 -20.36
C LYS A 408 -22.99 5.08 -19.50
N GLN A 409 -22.32 4.91 -18.35
CA GLN A 409 -21.95 6.02 -17.47
C GLN A 409 -20.80 6.79 -18.14
N GLU A 410 -21.07 8.01 -18.58
CA GLU A 410 -20.06 8.92 -19.17
C GLU A 410 -19.10 9.44 -18.08
N ASP A 411 -17.81 9.39 -18.38
CA ASP A 411 -16.66 9.63 -17.49
C ASP A 411 -16.45 11.13 -17.14
N GLY A 412 -17.41 11.72 -16.44
CA GLY A 412 -17.29 13.06 -15.85
C GLY A 412 -16.84 13.01 -14.38
N LYS A 413 -15.59 12.61 -14.09
CA LYS A 413 -15.05 12.63 -12.71
C LYS A 413 -14.95 14.03 -12.09
N LEU A 414 -15.00 15.08 -12.92
CA LEU A 414 -14.92 16.48 -12.53
C LEU A 414 -16.32 17.10 -12.63
N LYS A 415 -16.90 17.52 -11.49
CA LYS A 415 -18.26 18.06 -11.41
C LYS A 415 -18.24 19.54 -11.03
N PRO A 416 -18.91 20.44 -11.74
CA PRO A 416 -19.00 21.84 -11.35
C PRO A 416 -19.89 21.98 -10.10
N LEU A 417 -19.42 22.74 -9.10
CA LEU A 417 -20.16 23.07 -7.88
C LEU A 417 -20.77 24.48 -7.90
N GLY A 418 -20.49 25.26 -8.96
CA GLY A 418 -20.83 26.68 -9.05
C GLY A 418 -19.74 27.60 -8.46
N ASP A 419 -19.81 28.89 -8.78
CA ASP A 419 -18.89 29.93 -8.31
C ASP A 419 -17.40 29.67 -8.61
N GLY A 420 -17.09 29.08 -9.78
CA GLY A 420 -15.72 28.74 -10.16
C GLY A 420 -15.11 27.60 -9.33
N ARG A 421 -15.95 26.75 -8.73
CA ARG A 421 -15.52 25.57 -7.96
C ARG A 421 -15.88 24.27 -8.68
N TYR A 422 -14.97 23.30 -8.62
CA TYR A 422 -15.14 21.99 -9.23
C TYR A 422 -14.79 20.89 -8.22
N GLU A 423 -15.58 19.83 -8.17
CA GLU A 423 -15.32 18.65 -7.35
C GLU A 423 -14.71 17.53 -8.19
N LEU A 424 -13.63 16.92 -7.69
CA LEU A 424 -13.03 15.73 -8.27
C LEU A 424 -13.33 14.50 -7.40
N ASP A 425 -14.10 13.56 -7.93
CA ASP A 425 -14.41 12.32 -7.20
C ASP A 425 -13.20 11.38 -7.16
N THR A 426 -12.51 11.34 -6.00
CA THR A 426 -11.37 10.45 -5.75
C THR A 426 -11.58 9.50 -4.56
N VAL A 427 -12.80 9.41 -4.04
CA VAL A 427 -13.10 8.54 -2.90
C VAL A 427 -13.03 7.08 -3.33
N GLY A 428 -12.37 6.24 -2.54
CA GLY A 428 -12.11 4.83 -2.87
C GLY A 428 -10.93 4.62 -3.82
N ALA A 429 -10.35 5.69 -4.37
CA ALA A 429 -9.20 5.59 -5.24
C ALA A 429 -7.93 5.21 -4.46
N VAL A 430 -7.20 4.23 -4.97
CA VAL A 430 -5.94 3.78 -4.36
C VAL A 430 -4.81 4.73 -4.74
N CYS A 431 -3.91 5.03 -3.82
CA CYS A 431 -2.73 5.83 -4.14
C CYS A 431 -1.88 5.17 -5.26
N PRO A 432 -1.49 5.91 -6.32
CA PRO A 432 -1.33 7.38 -6.39
C PRO A 432 -2.49 8.15 -7.04
N PHE A 433 -3.58 7.48 -7.41
CA PHE A 433 -4.60 8.05 -8.30
C PHE A 433 -5.17 9.40 -7.81
N PRO A 434 -5.50 9.61 -6.51
CA PRO A 434 -5.99 10.91 -6.05
C PRO A 434 -5.09 12.09 -6.42
N LEU A 435 -3.76 11.94 -6.32
CA LEU A 435 -2.82 13.02 -6.66
C LEU A 435 -2.62 13.17 -8.17
N ILE A 436 -2.58 12.06 -8.92
CA ILE A 436 -2.44 12.11 -10.39
C ILE A 436 -3.67 12.79 -10.99
N GLU A 437 -4.86 12.34 -10.60
CA GLU A 437 -6.12 12.91 -11.09
C GLU A 437 -6.29 14.37 -10.68
N ALA A 438 -5.87 14.76 -9.46
CA ALA A 438 -5.86 16.16 -9.03
C ALA A 438 -4.94 17.04 -9.88
N LYS A 439 -3.73 16.56 -10.22
CA LYS A 439 -2.79 17.27 -11.11
C LYS A 439 -3.38 17.47 -12.52
N ASP A 440 -4.09 16.49 -13.03
CA ASP A 440 -4.71 16.62 -14.35
C ASP A 440 -5.97 17.48 -14.34
N ALA A 441 -6.74 17.42 -13.26
CA ALA A 441 -7.94 18.23 -13.08
C ALA A 441 -7.59 19.71 -12.86
N ILE A 442 -6.57 20.05 -12.07
CA ILE A 442 -6.20 21.46 -11.84
C ILE A 442 -5.75 22.15 -13.15
N ASN A 443 -5.13 21.41 -14.07
CA ASN A 443 -4.71 21.96 -15.36
C ASN A 443 -5.88 22.32 -16.28
N LYS A 444 -7.09 21.83 -15.96
CA LYS A 444 -8.31 22.02 -16.75
C LYS A 444 -9.20 23.16 -16.26
N ILE A 445 -9.02 23.64 -15.03
CA ILE A 445 -9.78 24.78 -14.46
C ILE A 445 -9.00 26.08 -14.62
N GLU A 446 -9.63 27.25 -14.62
CA GLU A 446 -8.96 28.54 -14.81
C GLU A 446 -8.15 28.98 -13.57
N ILE A 447 -7.21 29.92 -13.76
CA ILE A 447 -6.41 30.48 -12.65
C ILE A 447 -7.35 31.23 -11.69
N GLY A 448 -7.26 30.92 -10.40
CA GLY A 448 -8.15 31.46 -9.37
C GLY A 448 -9.40 30.63 -9.11
N GLU A 449 -9.75 29.67 -9.98
CA GLU A 449 -10.78 28.66 -9.71
C GLU A 449 -10.30 27.62 -8.69
N GLU A 450 -11.25 26.95 -8.06
CA GLU A 450 -11.00 26.05 -6.93
C GLU A 450 -11.38 24.60 -7.26
N LEU A 451 -10.45 23.68 -6.94
CA LEU A 451 -10.65 22.24 -7.05
C LEU A 451 -10.86 21.64 -5.65
N VAL A 452 -12.04 21.10 -5.40
CA VAL A 452 -12.42 20.37 -4.19
C VAL A 452 -12.14 18.88 -4.42
N ILE A 453 -11.28 18.30 -3.59
CA ILE A 453 -10.81 16.92 -3.73
C ILE A 453 -11.20 16.15 -2.46
N PRO A 454 -12.37 15.48 -2.43
CA PRO A 454 -12.67 14.49 -1.41
C PRO A 454 -11.84 13.21 -1.66
N PHE A 455 -11.19 12.70 -0.61
CA PHE A 455 -10.38 11.48 -0.69
C PHE A 455 -10.37 10.70 0.63
N ASP A 456 -10.09 9.40 0.53
CA ASP A 456 -9.98 8.49 1.68
C ASP A 456 -8.63 7.74 1.72
N CYS A 457 -7.69 8.02 0.80
CA CYS A 457 -6.32 7.50 0.89
C CYS A 457 -5.51 8.29 1.94
N THR A 458 -5.04 7.62 2.99
CA THR A 458 -4.23 8.24 4.06
C THR A 458 -2.96 8.93 3.54
N GLN A 459 -2.34 8.44 2.47
CA GLN A 459 -1.14 9.11 1.92
C GLN A 459 -1.44 10.44 1.22
N ALA A 460 -2.67 10.64 0.74
CA ALA A 460 -3.06 11.87 0.05
C ALA A 460 -3.11 13.08 1.01
N THR A 461 -3.28 12.86 2.33
CA THR A 461 -3.19 13.91 3.36
C THR A 461 -1.83 14.58 3.43
N ASP A 462 -0.81 13.96 2.85
CA ASP A 462 0.58 14.41 2.87
C ASP A 462 1.10 14.74 1.47
N ALA A 463 0.59 14.06 0.45
CA ALA A 463 1.01 14.23 -0.93
C ALA A 463 0.32 15.43 -1.62
N ILE A 464 -0.99 15.63 -1.41
CA ILE A 464 -1.75 16.73 -2.07
C ILE A 464 -1.35 18.11 -1.52
N PRO A 465 -1.29 18.36 -0.19
CA PRO A 465 -0.88 19.67 0.32
C PRO A 465 0.54 20.06 -0.08
N ARG A 466 1.47 19.09 -0.11
CA ARG A 466 2.85 19.34 -0.57
C ARG A 466 2.92 19.65 -2.05
N TRP A 467 2.15 18.94 -2.86
CA TRP A 467 2.08 19.23 -4.28
C TRP A 467 1.54 20.64 -4.51
N ALA A 468 0.44 21.02 -3.86
CA ALA A 468 -0.12 22.36 -3.96
C ALA A 468 0.90 23.44 -3.57
N ALA A 469 1.58 23.28 -2.42
CA ALA A 469 2.61 24.20 -1.99
C ALA A 469 3.79 24.30 -2.98
N LYS A 470 4.24 23.17 -3.53
CA LYS A 470 5.39 23.11 -4.45
C LYS A 470 5.07 23.73 -5.81
N ASP A 471 3.88 23.49 -6.34
CA ASP A 471 3.46 23.96 -7.67
C ASP A 471 2.77 25.34 -7.58
N GLY A 472 2.81 26.01 -6.42
CA GLY A 472 2.35 27.39 -6.23
C GLY A 472 0.82 27.54 -6.15
N HIS A 473 0.09 26.46 -5.87
CA HIS A 473 -1.35 26.50 -5.65
C HIS A 473 -1.68 26.81 -4.18
N GLU A 474 -2.79 27.51 -3.96
CA GLU A 474 -3.23 27.90 -2.62
C GLU A 474 -4.18 26.83 -2.07
N VAL A 475 -3.91 26.32 -0.86
CA VAL A 475 -4.84 25.43 -0.16
C VAL A 475 -5.78 26.28 0.70
N THR A 476 -7.03 26.39 0.29
CA THR A 476 -8.06 27.24 0.92
C THR A 476 -8.79 26.53 2.05
N ASN A 477 -8.96 25.20 1.94
CA ASN A 477 -9.54 24.36 2.98
C ASN A 477 -8.78 23.03 3.05
N PHE A 478 -8.54 22.53 4.25
CA PHE A 478 -8.08 21.16 4.47
C PHE A 478 -8.66 20.64 5.78
N GLU A 479 -9.60 19.71 5.68
CA GLU A 479 -10.31 19.18 6.84
C GLU A 479 -10.52 17.68 6.76
N GLN A 480 -10.67 17.07 7.94
CA GLN A 480 -11.09 15.69 8.09
C GLN A 480 -12.60 15.66 8.28
N THR A 481 -13.32 15.12 7.30
CA THR A 481 -14.78 15.06 7.24
C THR A 481 -15.36 13.87 7.99
N GLY A 482 -14.56 12.84 8.28
CA GLY A 482 -14.98 11.68 9.06
C GLY A 482 -13.85 10.70 9.38
N GLU A 483 -14.21 9.49 9.81
CA GLU A 483 -13.24 8.41 9.97
C GLU A 483 -12.61 8.07 8.61
N ALA A 484 -11.30 8.29 8.54
CA ALA A 484 -10.51 8.03 7.36
C ALA A 484 -11.01 8.71 6.05
N GLY A 485 -11.64 9.88 6.17
CA GLY A 485 -12.11 10.71 5.06
C GLY A 485 -11.68 12.17 5.22
N TRP A 486 -11.21 12.77 4.13
CA TRP A 486 -10.71 14.14 4.08
C TRP A 486 -11.22 14.86 2.85
N THR A 487 -11.27 16.18 2.96
CA THR A 487 -11.50 17.06 1.83
C THR A 487 -10.43 18.14 1.84
N ILE A 488 -9.83 18.37 0.67
CA ILE A 488 -8.90 19.47 0.46
C ILE A 488 -9.38 20.31 -0.72
N SER A 489 -9.43 21.62 -0.53
CA SER A 489 -9.73 22.58 -1.58
C SER A 489 -8.44 23.27 -2.01
N VAL A 490 -8.17 23.23 -3.31
CA VAL A 490 -6.95 23.78 -3.91
C VAL A 490 -7.35 24.80 -4.96
N ARG A 491 -7.01 26.07 -4.73
CA ARG A 491 -7.18 27.14 -5.70
C ARG A 491 -6.00 27.15 -6.67
N ARG A 492 -6.30 27.14 -7.97
CA ARG A 492 -5.28 27.13 -9.02
C ARG A 492 -4.43 28.39 -8.96
N GLY A 493 -3.15 28.20 -8.63
CA GLY A 493 -2.10 29.21 -8.74
C GLY A 493 -1.68 29.47 -10.18
N ARG A 494 -0.85 30.50 -10.38
CA ARG A 494 -0.33 30.90 -11.69
C ARG A 494 0.62 29.90 -12.32
#